data_AF-A0A954MMF0-F1
#
_entry.id   AF-A0A954MMF0-F1
#
_cell.length_a   1.000
_cell.length_b   1.000
_cell.length_c   1.000
_cell.angle_alpha   90.00
_cell.angle_beta   90.00
_cell.angle_gamma   90.00
#
_symmetry.space_group_name_H-M   'P 1'
#
loop_
_entity.id
_entity.type
_entity.pdbx_description
1 polymer ?
#
loop_
_entity_poly.entity_id
_entity_poly.type
_entity_poly.pdbx_seq_one_letter_code
_entity_poly.pdbx_strand_id
1 'polypeptide(L)'
;MKIGKILKRGHSKMDSFWTAVRKKCKALVGTARPSRSCQIPGLKDIVQQHLPGIGKGVFVEVGAYDGERFSNTSWLADSGWQGIYVEPSPEFAQLCRIRHCLNNVQVVNSAAGETEGVATLMQIGALSTMSGETFEEYHNIPWARGQIKKK
;
A
#
# COMPACT_ATOMS: atom_id res chain seq x y z
N MET A 1 3.05 -16.59 -36.38
CA MET A 1 3.94 -16.51 -35.19
C MET A 1 3.12 -15.95 -34.02
N LYS A 2 2.65 -16.80 -33.09
CA LYS A 2 1.80 -16.39 -31.96
C LYS A 2 2.68 -15.87 -30.83
N ILE A 3 2.75 -14.55 -30.65
CA ILE A 3 3.21 -13.96 -29.39
C ILE A 3 2.02 -14.02 -28.44
N GLY A 4 1.98 -15.07 -27.63
CA GLY A 4 1.01 -15.19 -26.54
C GLY A 4 1.18 -13.99 -25.60
N LYS A 5 0.11 -13.19 -25.45
CA LYS A 5 0.01 -12.24 -24.35
C LYS A 5 0.11 -13.05 -23.05
N ILE A 6 1.24 -12.99 -22.37
CA ILE A 6 1.34 -13.37 -20.97
C ILE A 6 0.37 -12.44 -20.24
N LEU A 7 -0.82 -12.94 -19.86
CA LEU A 7 -1.69 -12.24 -18.94
C LEU A 7 -0.84 -11.99 -17.67
N LYS A 8 -0.52 -10.72 -17.38
CA LYS A 8 0.08 -10.36 -16.10
C LYS A 8 -0.95 -10.68 -15.03
N ARG A 9 -0.78 -11.82 -14.35
CA ARG A 9 -1.64 -12.25 -13.24
C ARG A 9 -1.65 -11.12 -12.19
N GLY A 10 -2.84 -10.65 -11.82
CA GLY A 10 -3.00 -9.65 -10.75
C GLY A 10 -2.45 -10.18 -9.42
N HIS A 11 -2.04 -9.29 -8.52
CA HIS A 11 -1.55 -9.66 -7.19
C HIS A 11 -2.66 -10.37 -6.41
N SER A 12 -2.44 -11.63 -6.04
CA SER A 12 -3.44 -12.49 -5.41
C SER A 12 -3.28 -12.52 -3.88
N LYS A 13 -4.31 -13.02 -3.18
CA LYS A 13 -4.26 -13.30 -1.72
C LYS A 13 -3.06 -14.18 -1.34
N MET A 14 -2.72 -15.16 -2.18
CA MET A 14 -1.57 -16.05 -1.99
C MET A 14 -0.26 -15.25 -2.08
N ASP A 15 -0.14 -14.33 -3.05
CA ASP A 15 1.03 -13.47 -3.19
C ASP A 15 1.19 -12.54 -1.98
N SER A 16 0.09 -11.99 -1.46
CA SER A 16 0.09 -11.16 -0.25
C SER A 16 0.55 -11.95 0.98
N PHE A 17 0.08 -13.18 1.15
CA PHE A 17 0.48 -14.05 2.26
C PHE A 17 1.97 -14.40 2.20
N TRP A 18 2.47 -14.85 1.04
CA TRP A 18 3.90 -15.13 0.89
C TRP A 18 4.76 -13.90 1.07
N THR A 19 4.24 -12.72 0.68
CA THR A 19 4.91 -11.45 0.95
C THR A 19 4.98 -11.19 2.45
N ALA A 20 3.90 -11.41 3.21
CA ALA A 20 3.87 -11.29 4.66
C ALA A 20 4.95 -12.14 5.33
N VAL A 21 4.98 -13.44 5.01
CA VAL A 21 5.97 -14.39 5.56
C VAL A 21 7.39 -13.95 5.21
N ARG A 22 7.68 -13.72 3.93
CA ARG A 22 9.02 -13.36 3.45
C ARG A 22 9.53 -12.07 4.11
N LYS A 23 8.66 -11.08 4.25
CA LYS A 23 9.01 -9.77 4.80
C LYS A 23 9.23 -9.82 6.30
N LYS A 24 8.40 -10.58 7.02
CA LYS A 24 8.61 -10.84 8.44
C LYS A 24 9.93 -11.52 8.71
N CYS A 25 10.27 -12.57 7.95
CA CYS A 25 11.57 -13.24 8.08
C CYS A 25 12.74 -12.28 7.83
N LYS A 26 12.66 -11.42 6.81
CA LYS A 26 13.69 -10.40 6.55
C LYS A 26 13.85 -9.40 7.70
N ALA A 27 12.76 -9.01 8.34
CA ALA A 27 12.81 -8.12 9.49
C ALA A 27 13.44 -8.79 10.71
N LEU A 28 13.11 -10.06 10.97
CA LEU A 28 13.70 -10.84 12.07
C LEU A 28 15.23 -11.00 11.94
N VAL A 29 15.75 -11.08 10.72
CA VAL A 29 17.21 -11.10 10.47
C VAL A 29 17.83 -9.71 10.33
N GLY A 30 17.12 -8.64 10.71
CA GLY A 30 17.64 -7.26 10.72
C GLY A 30 17.80 -6.61 9.33
N THR A 31 17.19 -7.17 8.29
CA THR A 31 17.34 -6.70 6.90
C THR A 31 16.09 -6.01 6.35
N ALA A 32 15.17 -5.57 7.21
CA ALA A 32 14.01 -4.79 6.81
C ALA A 32 14.41 -3.50 6.08
N ARG A 33 13.72 -3.25 4.97
CA ARG A 33 13.92 -2.09 4.09
C ARG A 33 12.57 -1.67 3.49
N PRO A 34 12.40 -0.39 3.15
CA PRO A 34 11.24 0.08 2.41
C PRO A 34 10.91 -0.80 1.20
N SER A 35 9.62 -0.84 0.83
CA SER A 35 9.18 -1.53 -0.38
C SER A 35 9.97 -1.08 -1.60
N ARG A 36 10.16 -1.95 -2.60
CA ARG A 36 10.86 -1.57 -3.84
C ARG A 36 10.15 -0.46 -4.59
N SER A 37 8.84 -0.33 -4.40
CA SER A 37 8.00 0.71 -4.95
C SER A 37 7.75 1.87 -3.96
N CYS A 38 8.48 1.95 -2.85
CA CYS A 38 8.37 3.05 -1.88
C CYS A 38 8.42 4.39 -2.60
N GLN A 39 7.47 5.27 -2.30
CA GLN A 39 7.29 6.52 -3.04
C GLN A 39 8.35 7.56 -2.68
N ILE A 40 8.95 7.44 -1.50
CA ILE A 40 9.95 8.37 -0.99
C ILE A 40 11.35 7.75 -1.09
N PRO A 41 12.22 8.25 -1.98
CA PRO A 41 13.62 7.83 -2.04
C PRO A 41 14.35 8.11 -0.72
N GLY A 42 15.17 7.17 -0.25
CA GLY A 42 15.94 7.35 0.98
C GLY A 42 15.11 7.39 2.27
N LEU A 43 13.83 7.01 2.24
CA LEU A 43 12.93 7.12 3.40
C LEU A 43 13.47 6.48 4.68
N LYS A 44 14.17 5.34 4.57
CA LYS A 44 14.79 4.69 5.73
C LYS A 44 15.79 5.61 6.43
N ASP A 45 16.63 6.27 5.66
CA ASP A 45 17.68 7.16 6.18
C ASP A 45 17.05 8.41 6.79
N ILE A 46 16.03 8.97 6.13
CA ILE A 46 15.24 10.11 6.65
C ILE A 46 14.64 9.76 8.01
N VAL A 47 13.98 8.60 8.13
CA VAL A 47 13.40 8.14 9.41
C VAL A 47 14.50 7.96 10.46
N GLN A 48 15.63 7.35 10.12
CA GLN A 48 16.72 7.13 11.07
C GLN A 48 17.38 8.43 11.55
N GLN A 49 17.48 9.44 10.67
CA GLN A 49 18.05 10.74 11.00
C GLN A 49 17.13 11.58 11.89
N HIS A 50 15.82 11.55 11.63
CA HIS A 50 14.85 12.39 12.35
C HIS A 50 14.23 11.71 13.57
N LEU A 51 14.24 10.39 13.64
CA LEU A 51 13.72 9.60 14.77
C LEU A 51 14.83 8.69 15.35
N PRO A 52 15.98 9.24 15.75
CA PRO A 52 17.09 8.45 16.25
C PRO A 52 16.69 7.72 17.54
N GLY A 53 17.11 6.46 17.67
CA GLY A 53 16.85 5.65 18.86
C GLY A 53 15.43 5.07 18.97
N ILE A 54 14.51 5.42 18.05
CA ILE A 54 13.18 4.80 18.02
C ILE A 54 13.27 3.42 17.35
N GLY A 55 13.38 2.37 18.17
CA GLY A 55 13.35 0.98 17.71
C GLY A 55 11.96 0.51 17.30
N LYS A 56 10.91 1.03 17.95
CA LYS A 56 9.49 0.76 17.66
C LYS A 56 8.68 2.02 17.94
N GLY A 57 7.79 2.38 17.02
CA GLY A 57 6.91 3.53 17.15
C GLY A 57 5.54 3.24 16.58
N VAL A 58 4.80 4.31 16.26
CA VAL A 58 3.47 4.26 15.67
C VAL A 58 3.48 4.90 14.29
N PHE A 59 2.68 4.39 13.35
CA PHE A 59 2.47 5.02 12.05
C PHE A 59 0.99 4.96 11.64
N VAL A 60 0.60 5.82 10.71
CA VAL A 60 -0.66 5.75 9.98
C VAL A 60 -0.36 5.80 8.49
N GLU A 61 -0.96 4.89 7.72
CA GLU A 61 -0.89 4.89 6.26
C GLU A 61 -2.30 5.05 5.68
N VAL A 62 -2.54 6.19 5.03
CA VAL A 62 -3.81 6.53 4.40
C VAL A 62 -3.71 6.26 2.90
N GLY A 63 -4.64 5.47 2.36
CA GLY A 63 -4.57 4.97 0.98
C GLY A 63 -3.60 3.78 0.86
N ALA A 64 -3.82 2.76 1.69
CA ALA A 64 -2.89 1.64 1.86
C ALA A 64 -2.81 0.67 0.67
N TYR A 65 -3.80 0.68 -0.22
CA TYR A 65 -3.88 -0.22 -1.35
C TYR A 65 -3.70 -1.69 -0.89
N ASP A 66 -2.73 -2.43 -1.41
CA ASP A 66 -2.49 -3.83 -1.04
C ASP A 66 -1.54 -4.03 0.16
N GLY A 67 -1.09 -2.95 0.82
CA GLY A 67 -0.22 -2.99 1.99
C GLY A 67 1.26 -3.24 1.68
N GLU A 68 1.66 -3.29 0.41
CA GLU A 68 3.08 -3.46 0.03
C GLU A 68 3.50 -2.57 -1.14
N ARG A 69 2.72 -2.53 -2.22
CA ARG A 69 3.02 -1.67 -3.37
C ARG A 69 2.77 -0.23 -2.97
N PHE A 70 3.73 0.63 -3.33
CA PHE A 70 3.75 2.06 -3.01
C PHE A 70 3.80 2.40 -1.50
N SER A 71 3.76 1.40 -0.62
CA SER A 71 3.76 1.63 0.83
C SER A 71 5.07 2.25 1.32
N ASN A 72 4.92 3.29 2.15
CA ASN A 72 6.01 3.96 2.86
C ASN A 72 6.25 3.32 4.25
N THR A 73 5.26 2.63 4.81
CA THR A 73 5.30 2.15 6.21
C THR A 73 5.38 0.63 6.37
N SER A 74 5.14 -0.16 5.31
CA SER A 74 5.16 -1.64 5.37
C SER A 74 6.41 -2.21 6.05
N TRP A 75 7.58 -1.61 5.82
CA TRP A 75 8.84 -2.02 6.44
C TRP A 75 8.95 -1.68 7.94
N LEU A 76 8.24 -0.63 8.39
CA LEU A 76 8.12 -0.29 9.82
C LEU A 76 7.25 -1.33 10.51
N ALA A 77 6.11 -1.70 9.90
CA ALA A 77 5.23 -2.76 10.38
C ALA A 77 5.98 -4.09 10.50
N ASP A 78 6.75 -4.46 9.47
CA ASP A 78 7.57 -5.67 9.48
C ASP A 78 8.60 -5.65 10.62
N SER A 79 9.17 -4.46 10.91
CA SER A 79 10.11 -4.20 12.00
C SER A 79 9.45 -4.09 13.39
N GLY A 80 8.13 -4.33 13.49
CA GLY A 80 7.41 -4.39 14.76
C GLY A 80 6.86 -3.06 15.27
N TRP A 81 6.83 -2.03 14.42
CA TRP A 81 6.05 -0.82 14.72
C TRP A 81 4.56 -1.14 14.77
N GLN A 82 3.83 -0.39 15.58
CA GLN A 82 2.38 -0.41 15.58
C GLN A 82 1.86 0.51 14.48
N GLY A 83 0.73 0.17 13.87
CA GLY A 83 0.16 1.09 12.90
C GLY A 83 -1.25 0.81 12.46
N ILE A 84 -1.81 1.80 11.76
CA ILE A 84 -3.14 1.76 11.19
C ILE A 84 -3.01 1.97 9.68
N TYR A 85 -3.57 1.04 8.91
CA TYR A 85 -3.77 1.18 7.48
C TYR A 85 -5.22 1.57 7.23
N VAL A 86 -5.44 2.64 6.49
CA VAL A 86 -6.76 3.12 6.06
C VAL A 86 -6.89 2.89 4.56
N GLU A 87 -7.86 2.08 4.15
CA GLU A 87 -8.08 1.73 2.74
C GLU A 87 -9.57 1.65 2.41
N PRO A 88 -10.09 2.48 1.48
CA PRO A 88 -11.52 2.51 1.18
C PRO A 88 -12.00 1.29 0.37
N SER A 89 -11.17 0.67 -0.47
CA SER A 89 -11.58 -0.52 -1.23
C SER A 89 -11.61 -1.77 -0.34
N PRO A 90 -12.76 -2.47 -0.23
CA PRO A 90 -12.84 -3.71 0.56
C PRO A 90 -11.88 -4.80 0.07
N GLU A 91 -11.65 -4.87 -1.24
CA GLU A 91 -10.71 -5.81 -1.86
C GLU A 91 -9.27 -5.54 -1.40
N PHE A 92 -8.82 -4.29 -1.54
CA PHE A 92 -7.47 -3.89 -1.17
C PHE A 92 -7.27 -3.92 0.35
N ALA A 93 -8.27 -3.54 1.14
CA ALA A 93 -8.26 -3.71 2.58
C ALA A 93 -8.09 -5.19 2.98
N GLN A 94 -8.70 -6.13 2.25
CA GLN A 94 -8.47 -7.57 2.48
C GLN A 94 -7.03 -7.99 2.16
N LEU A 95 -6.44 -7.48 1.07
CA LEU A 95 -5.04 -7.76 0.74
C LEU A 95 -4.10 -7.18 1.79
N CYS A 96 -4.33 -5.95 2.26
CA CYS A 96 -3.62 -5.32 3.38
C CYS A 96 -3.62 -6.22 4.63
N ARG A 97 -4.80 -6.72 5.03
CA ARG A 97 -4.93 -7.62 6.20
C ARG A 97 -4.10 -8.88 6.05
N ILE A 98 -4.10 -9.47 4.85
CA ILE A 98 -3.31 -10.67 4.57
C ILE A 98 -1.81 -10.34 4.56
N ARG A 99 -1.41 -9.24 3.92
CA ARG A 99 -0.02 -8.79 3.87
C ARG A 99 0.56 -8.52 5.26
N HIS A 100 -0.26 -8.09 6.20
CA HIS A 100 0.17 -7.74 7.55
C HIS A 100 -0.33 -8.68 8.65
N CYS A 101 -0.76 -9.90 8.31
CA CYS A 101 -1.29 -10.86 9.30
C CYS A 101 -0.26 -11.30 10.37
N LEU A 102 1.03 -11.01 10.17
CA LEU A 102 2.14 -11.28 11.10
C LEU A 102 2.69 -10.02 11.78
N ASN A 103 2.03 -8.88 11.62
CA ASN A 103 2.46 -7.58 12.15
C ASN A 103 1.45 -7.03 13.15
N ASN A 104 1.88 -6.10 13.99
CA ASN A 104 1.03 -5.47 15.02
C ASN A 104 0.31 -4.25 14.45
N VAL A 105 -0.61 -4.48 13.49
CA VAL A 105 -1.29 -3.39 12.79
C VAL A 105 -2.79 -3.65 12.68
N GLN A 106 -3.56 -2.57 12.54
CA GLN A 106 -4.98 -2.62 12.24
C GLN A 106 -5.25 -2.13 10.81
N VAL A 107 -6.24 -2.70 10.16
CA VAL A 107 -6.69 -2.28 8.82
C VAL A 107 -8.14 -1.83 8.90
N VAL A 108 -8.34 -0.52 8.71
CA VAL A 108 -9.64 0.14 8.70
C VAL A 108 -10.09 0.26 7.24
N ASN A 109 -11.22 -0.37 6.92
CA ASN A 109 -11.83 -0.25 5.60
C ASN A 109 -12.71 0.99 5.55
N SER A 110 -12.06 2.15 5.41
CA SER A 110 -12.71 3.46 5.32
C SER A 110 -11.87 4.36 4.42
N ALA A 111 -12.48 5.46 3.97
CA ALA A 111 -11.75 6.56 3.38
C ALA A 111 -11.41 7.61 4.44
N ALA A 112 -10.41 8.44 4.16
CA ALA A 112 -10.11 9.63 4.94
C ALA A 112 -10.59 10.87 4.17
N GLY A 113 -11.33 11.74 4.84
CA GLY A 113 -11.87 12.98 4.30
C GLY A 113 -12.04 14.02 5.40
N GLU A 114 -12.47 15.22 5.02
CA GLU A 114 -12.67 16.34 5.95
C GLU A 114 -13.85 16.11 6.90
N THR A 115 -14.89 15.41 6.44
CA THR A 115 -16.11 15.11 7.19
C THR A 115 -16.41 13.62 7.23
N GLU A 116 -17.13 13.21 8.25
CA GLU A 116 -17.67 11.84 8.34
C GLU A 116 -18.87 11.70 7.38
N GLY A 117 -18.89 10.61 6.61
CA GLY A 117 -19.98 10.33 5.69
C GLY A 117 -19.71 9.16 4.74
N VAL A 118 -20.64 8.95 3.82
CA VAL A 118 -20.51 7.96 2.74
C VAL A 118 -20.12 8.70 1.46
N ALA A 119 -19.10 8.18 0.78
CA ALA A 119 -18.62 8.74 -0.48
C ALA A 119 -18.44 7.63 -1.54
N THR A 120 -18.54 8.03 -2.81
CA THR A 120 -18.29 7.12 -3.93
C THR A 120 -16.80 7.02 -4.20
N LEU A 121 -16.26 5.80 -4.18
CA LEU A 121 -14.89 5.52 -4.60
C LEU A 121 -14.83 5.26 -6.11
N MET A 122 -14.11 6.10 -6.84
CA MET A 122 -13.74 5.84 -8.23
C MET A 122 -12.50 4.96 -8.26
N GLN A 123 -12.70 3.64 -8.26
CA GLN A 123 -11.62 2.66 -8.11
C GLN A 123 -10.83 2.47 -9.42
N ILE A 124 -9.54 2.85 -9.40
CA ILE A 124 -8.58 2.70 -10.51
C ILE A 124 -7.26 2.14 -9.96
N GLY A 125 -7.29 0.96 -9.34
CA GLY A 125 -6.10 0.37 -8.72
C GLY A 125 -5.47 1.32 -7.70
N ALA A 126 -4.18 1.61 -7.85
CA ALA A 126 -3.44 2.52 -6.96
C ALA A 126 -3.77 4.01 -7.16
N LEU A 127 -4.56 4.37 -8.18
CA LEU A 127 -5.03 5.74 -8.45
C LEU A 127 -6.50 5.93 -8.07
N SER A 128 -7.01 5.09 -7.18
CA SER A 128 -8.40 5.22 -6.71
C SER A 128 -8.57 6.53 -5.94
N THR A 129 -9.67 7.23 -6.19
CA THR A 129 -9.95 8.54 -5.57
C THR A 129 -11.44 8.70 -5.27
N MET A 130 -11.78 9.56 -4.30
CA MET A 130 -13.15 10.02 -4.06
C MET A 130 -13.42 11.42 -4.64
N SER A 131 -12.38 12.11 -5.12
CA SER A 131 -12.52 13.41 -5.76
C SER A 131 -12.83 13.25 -7.24
N GLY A 132 -14.00 13.73 -7.67
CA GLY A 132 -14.39 13.74 -9.07
C GLY A 132 -13.44 14.58 -9.92
N GLU A 133 -12.99 15.73 -9.39
CA GLU A 133 -12.00 16.59 -10.05
C GLU A 133 -10.69 15.85 -10.31
N THR A 134 -10.14 15.17 -9.29
CA THR A 134 -8.92 14.37 -9.42
C THR A 134 -9.10 13.22 -10.42
N PHE A 135 -10.28 12.60 -10.44
CA PHE A 135 -10.59 11.54 -11.40
C PHE A 135 -10.60 12.06 -12.84
N GLU A 136 -11.18 13.23 -13.09
CA GLU A 136 -11.16 13.89 -14.41
C GLU A 136 -9.73 14.29 -14.81
N GLU A 137 -8.92 14.79 -13.88
CA GLU A 137 -7.51 15.11 -14.15
C GLU A 137 -6.71 13.88 -14.63
N TYR A 138 -6.97 12.69 -14.09
CA TYR A 138 -6.32 11.47 -14.54
C TYR A 138 -6.60 11.13 -16.01
N HIS A 139 -7.72 11.60 -16.58
CA HIS A 139 -7.99 11.47 -18.01
C HIS A 139 -7.06 12.35 -18.84
N ASN A 140 -6.57 13.46 -18.28
CA ASN A 140 -5.68 14.37 -18.98
C ASN A 140 -4.21 13.94 -18.86
N ILE A 141 -3.84 13.21 -17.81
CA ILE A 141 -2.47 12.78 -17.54
C ILE A 141 -2.09 11.51 -18.36
N PRO A 142 -1.10 11.57 -19.28
CA PRO A 142 -0.80 10.48 -20.20
C PRO A 142 -0.47 9.15 -19.53
N TRP A 143 0.30 9.18 -18.43
CA TRP A 143 0.69 7.96 -17.71
C TRP A 143 -0.48 7.36 -16.90
N ALA A 144 -1.45 8.17 -16.47
CA ALA A 144 -2.61 7.74 -15.69
C ALA A 144 -3.69 7.10 -16.58
N ARG A 145 -3.91 7.62 -17.81
CA ARG A 145 -4.86 7.06 -18.79
C ARG A 145 -4.67 5.55 -19.03
N GLY A 146 -3.43 5.08 -19.02
CA GLY A 146 -3.11 3.66 -19.21
C GLY A 146 -3.57 2.74 -18.07
N GLN A 147 -3.89 3.30 -16.90
CA GLN A 147 -4.41 2.58 -15.74
C GLN A 147 -5.95 2.55 -15.76
N ILE A 148 -6.59 3.64 -16.19
CA ILE A 148 -8.07 3.75 -16.31
C ILE A 148 -8.64 2.71 -17.30
N LYS A 149 -7.95 2.48 -18.41
CA LYS A 149 -8.42 1.58 -19.49
C LYS A 149 -8.31 0.08 -19.18
N LYS A 150 -7.68 -0.30 -18.06
CA LYS A 150 -7.54 -1.71 -17.65
C LYS A 150 -8.72 -2.10 -16.76
N LYS A 151 -9.88 -2.38 -17.38
CA LYS A 151 -10.92 -3.20 -16.76
C LYS A 151 -10.61 -4.68 -16.99
#